data_AF-A0A660UMW3-F1
#
_entry.id   AF-A0A660UMW3-F1
#
_cell.length_a   1.000
_cell.length_b   1.000
_cell.length_c   1.000
_cell.angle_alpha   90.00
_cell.angle_beta   90.00
_cell.angle_gamma   90.00
#
_symmetry.space_group_name_H-M   'P 1'
#
loop_
_entity.id
_entity.type
_entity.pdbx_description
1 polymer ?
#
loop_
_entity_poly.entity_id
_entity_poly.type
_entity_poly.pdbx_seq_one_letter_code
_entity_poly.pdbx_strand_id
1 'polypeptide(L)'
;MKLSTVFEKEKEMKQLSILFTLIVLSSLSQAEIYIDEGDFYPSYLQVFNDTAIMTGGTITENLYLKDDSHGGIYGGYIGKFLVLDDTSDASMHGGHVVEGISSPEDGRFNWYGGTIEGEIRSGWYNSPSCFSYHKIYGYDFKIDGEAVMDFILTTQRPSGHLTGFLQDGTAIDNDYAIYGGSTIELVEVVPEPATLLLLGLGVPMLSGFRRRR
;
A
#
# COMPACT_ATOMS: atom_id res chain seq x y z
N MET A 1 -5.29 15.38 -48.86
CA MET A 1 -5.41 14.01 -48.33
C MET A 1 -4.01 13.54 -47.92
N LYS A 2 -3.64 13.72 -46.64
CA LYS A 2 -2.36 13.29 -46.04
C LYS A 2 -2.71 12.28 -44.95
N LEU A 3 -2.73 10.99 -45.30
CA LEU A 3 -3.04 9.87 -44.38
C LEU A 3 -1.84 8.94 -44.18
N SER A 4 -0.73 9.15 -44.88
CA SER A 4 0.43 8.26 -44.84
C SER A 4 1.41 8.53 -43.69
N THR A 5 1.31 9.68 -43.02
CA THR A 5 2.27 10.08 -41.95
C THR A 5 1.84 9.66 -40.54
N VAL A 6 0.61 9.18 -40.37
CA VAL A 6 0.11 8.72 -39.06
C VAL A 6 0.50 7.26 -38.79
N PHE A 7 0.56 6.42 -39.84
CA PHE A 7 0.85 5.00 -39.69
C PHE A 7 2.33 4.66 -39.45
N GLU A 8 3.27 5.52 -39.84
CA GLU A 8 4.70 5.31 -39.53
C GLU A 8 5.03 5.59 -38.06
N LYS A 9 4.41 6.62 -37.44
CA LYS A 9 4.57 6.89 -36.00
C LYS A 9 3.98 5.81 -35.09
N GLU A 10 2.88 5.17 -35.49
CA GLU A 10 2.32 4.03 -34.75
C GLU A 10 3.22 2.79 -34.80
N LYS A 11 3.99 2.62 -35.89
CA LYS A 11 4.88 1.47 -36.06
C LYS A 11 6.17 1.63 -35.27
N GLU A 12 6.68 2.86 -35.14
CA GLU A 12 7.81 3.17 -34.25
C GLU A 12 7.42 3.09 -32.77
N MET A 13 6.21 3.49 -32.38
CA MET A 13 5.75 3.27 -30.99
C MET A 13 5.52 1.79 -30.65
N LYS A 14 5.13 0.95 -31.61
CA LYS A 14 4.96 -0.50 -31.38
C LYS A 14 6.28 -1.28 -31.35
N GLN A 15 7.35 -0.78 -31.98
CA GLN A 15 8.69 -1.38 -31.84
C GLN A 15 9.46 -0.89 -30.61
N LEU A 16 9.05 0.20 -29.96
CA LEU A 16 9.54 0.59 -28.63
C LEU A 16 8.83 -0.16 -27.47
N SER A 17 7.87 -1.04 -27.80
CA SER A 17 7.25 -2.01 -26.88
C SER A 17 8.01 -3.35 -26.86
N ILE A 18 9.31 -3.32 -27.15
CA ILE A 18 10.20 -4.46 -26.90
C ILE A 18 10.54 -4.45 -25.42
N LEU A 19 9.81 -5.29 -24.66
CA LEU A 19 10.27 -5.99 -23.47
C LEU A 19 11.22 -5.19 -22.54
N PHE A 20 10.75 -4.06 -22.02
CA PHE A 20 11.42 -3.37 -20.91
C PHE A 20 11.04 -4.07 -19.59
N THR A 21 11.57 -5.26 -19.36
CA THR A 21 11.79 -5.70 -17.98
C THR A 21 12.98 -4.88 -17.48
N LEU A 22 12.72 -3.72 -16.88
CA LEU A 22 13.75 -2.91 -16.26
C LEU A 22 14.16 -3.60 -14.96
N ILE A 23 15.20 -4.45 -15.05
CA ILE A 23 15.92 -4.93 -13.87
C ILE A 23 16.95 -3.84 -13.54
N VAL A 24 16.69 -3.05 -12.51
CA VAL A 24 17.68 -2.12 -11.96
C VAL A 24 18.67 -2.96 -11.17
N LEU A 25 19.82 -3.27 -11.77
CA LEU A 25 20.94 -3.94 -11.08
C LEU A 25 21.75 -2.87 -10.34
N SER A 26 21.48 -2.66 -9.06
CA SER A 26 22.27 -1.78 -8.21
C SER A 26 23.49 -2.51 -7.63
N SER A 27 24.58 -1.76 -7.46
CA SER A 27 25.88 -2.24 -6.99
C SER A 27 26.08 -1.90 -5.52
N LEU A 28 26.20 -2.89 -4.61
CA LEU A 28 26.74 -2.85 -3.22
C LEU A 28 26.37 -1.69 -2.24
N SER A 29 25.69 -0.65 -2.68
CA SER A 29 25.07 0.42 -1.91
C SER A 29 23.59 0.37 -2.21
N GLN A 30 22.75 0.31 -1.18
CA GLN A 30 21.30 0.44 -1.31
C GLN A 30 20.98 1.66 -2.17
N ALA A 31 20.42 1.42 -3.35
CA ALA A 31 19.92 2.44 -4.24
C ALA A 31 18.49 2.80 -3.83
N GLU A 32 18.15 4.08 -4.02
CA GLU A 32 16.78 4.55 -3.89
C GLU A 32 16.18 4.70 -5.30
N ILE A 33 15.06 4.05 -5.54
CA ILE A 33 14.26 4.15 -6.76
C ILE A 33 13.07 5.05 -6.47
N TYR A 34 13.02 6.20 -7.15
CA TYR A 34 11.91 7.13 -7.05
C TYR A 34 10.91 6.87 -8.19
N ILE A 35 9.62 6.81 -7.85
CA ILE A 35 8.50 6.69 -8.79
C ILE A 35 7.61 7.91 -8.58
N ASP A 36 7.73 8.87 -9.47
CA ASP A 36 7.12 10.19 -9.35
C ASP A 36 5.92 10.36 -10.29
N GLU A 37 5.19 11.46 -10.13
CA GLU A 37 4.07 11.80 -11.00
C GLU A 37 4.50 11.89 -12.48
N GLY A 38 3.80 11.16 -13.35
CA GLY A 38 4.10 11.06 -14.78
C GLY A 38 4.91 9.83 -15.17
N ASP A 39 5.57 9.15 -14.21
CA ASP A 39 6.23 7.88 -14.47
C ASP A 39 5.20 6.79 -14.80
N PHE A 40 5.51 5.98 -15.81
CA PHE A 40 4.61 4.94 -16.31
C PHE A 40 5.37 3.65 -16.59
N TYR A 41 5.05 2.60 -15.83
CA TYR A 41 5.58 1.26 -15.96
C TYR A 41 4.48 0.34 -16.50
N PRO A 42 4.53 -0.04 -17.80
CA PRO A 42 3.49 -0.88 -18.44
C PRO A 42 3.56 -2.36 -18.04
N SER A 43 4.45 -2.72 -17.13
CA SER A 43 4.67 -4.07 -16.62
C SER A 43 4.89 -4.00 -15.12
N TYR A 44 5.17 -5.15 -14.51
CA TYR A 44 5.60 -5.19 -13.12
C TYR A 44 6.94 -4.43 -12.93
N LEU A 45 7.14 -3.90 -11.73
CA LEU A 45 8.41 -3.32 -11.26
C LEU A 45 8.94 -4.20 -10.12
N GLN A 46 10.23 -4.52 -10.15
CA GLN A 46 10.89 -5.29 -9.08
C GLN A 46 12.04 -4.48 -8.51
N VAL A 47 12.14 -4.49 -7.19
CA VAL A 47 13.13 -3.80 -6.38
C VAL A 47 13.81 -4.87 -5.54
N PHE A 48 15.13 -4.93 -5.59
CA PHE A 48 15.94 -5.98 -4.98
C PHE A 48 17.04 -5.35 -4.13
N ASN A 49 17.13 -5.69 -2.84
CA ASN A 49 18.11 -5.13 -1.89
C ASN A 49 18.16 -3.59 -1.87
N ASP A 50 17.04 -2.94 -2.20
CA ASP A 50 16.96 -1.50 -2.48
C ASP A 50 15.73 -0.88 -1.83
N THR A 51 15.64 0.45 -1.89
CA THR A 51 14.46 1.20 -1.41
C THR A 51 13.66 1.74 -2.58
N ALA A 52 12.34 1.60 -2.57
CA ALA A 52 11.45 2.27 -3.50
C ALA A 52 10.57 3.31 -2.81
N ILE A 53 10.59 4.53 -3.32
CA ILE A 53 9.76 5.64 -2.85
C ILE A 53 8.81 6.04 -3.98
N MET A 54 7.52 5.77 -3.78
CA MET A 54 6.47 6.08 -4.75
C MET A 54 5.65 7.27 -4.26
N THR A 55 5.87 8.43 -4.88
CA THR A 55 5.11 9.65 -4.59
C THR A 55 3.95 9.84 -5.58
N GLY A 56 4.01 9.17 -6.73
CA GLY A 56 3.03 9.24 -7.81
C GLY A 56 3.19 8.09 -8.80
N GLY A 57 2.98 8.39 -10.07
CA GLY A 57 3.23 7.45 -11.17
C GLY A 57 2.20 6.32 -11.28
N THR A 58 2.45 5.42 -12.22
CA THR A 58 1.57 4.28 -12.50
C THR A 58 2.38 3.04 -12.84
N ILE A 59 2.18 1.97 -12.08
CA ILE A 59 2.65 0.62 -12.38
C ILE A 59 1.41 -0.17 -12.77
N THR A 60 1.32 -0.65 -14.01
CA THR A 60 0.09 -1.31 -14.47
C THR A 60 -0.07 -2.74 -13.93
N GLU A 61 1.01 -3.35 -13.45
CA GLU A 61 0.98 -4.67 -12.82
C GLU A 61 1.41 -4.61 -11.34
N ASN A 62 2.28 -5.53 -10.92
CA ASN A 62 2.73 -5.65 -9.54
C ASN A 62 3.93 -4.74 -9.25
N LEU A 63 4.00 -4.23 -8.03
CA LEU A 63 5.25 -3.74 -7.43
C LEU A 63 5.79 -4.83 -6.50
N TYR A 64 6.96 -5.38 -6.82
CA TYR A 64 7.65 -6.36 -5.99
C TYR A 64 8.80 -5.71 -5.23
N LEU A 65 8.79 -5.83 -3.91
CA LEU A 65 9.95 -5.59 -3.05
C LEU A 65 10.47 -6.96 -2.59
N LYS A 66 11.72 -7.29 -2.91
CA LYS A 66 12.34 -8.60 -2.68
C LYS A 66 13.73 -8.46 -2.07
N ASP A 67 14.24 -9.51 -1.43
CA ASP A 67 15.60 -9.57 -0.88
C ASP A 67 15.93 -8.35 -0.01
N ASP A 68 15.35 -8.23 1.19
CA ASP A 68 15.63 -7.11 2.13
C ASP A 68 15.34 -5.70 1.55
N SER A 69 14.31 -5.57 0.71
CA SER A 69 13.94 -4.26 0.14
C SER A 69 13.00 -3.47 1.04
N HIS A 70 12.99 -2.15 0.87
CA HIS A 70 12.14 -1.23 1.64
C HIS A 70 11.24 -0.39 0.73
N GLY A 71 10.03 -0.05 1.18
CA GLY A 71 9.03 0.66 0.39
C GLY A 71 8.32 1.78 1.13
N GLY A 72 8.22 2.95 0.49
CA GLY A 72 7.36 4.05 0.95
C GLY A 72 6.39 4.47 -0.15
N ILE A 73 5.09 4.20 0.06
CA ILE A 73 4.03 4.53 -0.90
C ILE A 73 3.21 5.71 -0.37
N TYR A 74 3.41 6.87 -0.96
CA TYR A 74 2.73 8.13 -0.59
C TYR A 74 1.68 8.55 -1.62
N GLY A 75 1.71 7.98 -2.82
CA GLY A 75 0.79 8.27 -3.91
C GLY A 75 0.90 7.28 -5.07
N GLY A 76 0.23 7.59 -6.17
CA GLY A 76 0.28 6.81 -7.41
C GLY A 76 -0.67 5.61 -7.48
N TYR A 77 -0.46 4.77 -8.49
CA TYR A 77 -1.34 3.65 -8.83
C TYR A 77 -0.54 2.36 -9.11
N ILE A 78 -0.94 1.26 -8.46
CA ILE A 78 -0.42 -0.10 -8.66
C ILE A 78 -1.59 -0.96 -9.14
N GLY A 79 -1.56 -1.40 -10.40
CA GLY A 79 -2.68 -2.01 -11.08
C GLY A 79 -2.98 -3.45 -10.66
N LYS A 80 -2.08 -4.12 -9.94
CA LYS A 80 -2.30 -5.45 -9.36
C LYS A 80 -1.91 -5.46 -7.88
N PHE A 81 -0.91 -6.25 -7.50
CA PHE A 81 -0.49 -6.41 -6.11
C PHE A 81 0.73 -5.55 -5.76
N LEU A 82 0.73 -5.03 -4.53
CA LEU A 82 1.97 -4.77 -3.81
C LEU A 82 2.45 -6.09 -3.20
N VAL A 83 3.65 -6.53 -3.54
CA VAL A 83 4.21 -7.81 -3.08
C VAL A 83 5.47 -7.56 -2.27
N LEU A 84 5.47 -8.03 -1.01
CA LEU A 84 6.61 -7.96 -0.10
C LEU A 84 7.14 -9.36 0.15
N ASP A 85 8.25 -9.68 -0.49
CA ASP A 85 8.89 -10.99 -0.41
C ASP A 85 10.13 -10.92 0.47
N ASP A 86 10.48 -12.05 1.07
CA ASP A 86 11.55 -12.16 2.06
C ASP A 86 11.38 -11.15 3.22
N THR A 87 12.48 -10.78 3.88
CA THR A 87 12.50 -9.81 4.98
C THR A 87 12.22 -8.35 4.57
N SER A 88 11.63 -8.12 3.40
CA SER A 88 11.29 -6.79 2.88
C SER A 88 10.16 -6.13 3.68
N ASP A 89 10.14 -4.80 3.69
CA ASP A 89 9.07 -4.03 4.33
C ASP A 89 8.55 -2.88 3.48
N ALA A 90 7.30 -2.50 3.73
CA ALA A 90 6.72 -1.30 3.15
C ALA A 90 5.77 -0.58 4.09
N SER A 91 5.63 0.72 3.85
CA SER A 91 4.62 1.58 4.46
C SER A 91 3.80 2.26 3.37
N MET A 92 2.47 2.28 3.54
CA MET A 92 1.54 2.95 2.63
C MET A 92 0.78 4.05 3.38
N HIS A 93 1.01 5.28 2.95
CA HIS A 93 0.36 6.50 3.46
C HIS A 93 -0.65 7.09 2.47
N GLY A 94 -0.61 6.64 1.21
CA GLY A 94 -1.48 7.09 0.13
C GLY A 94 -1.38 6.18 -1.09
N GLY A 95 -1.95 6.61 -2.21
CA GLY A 95 -1.96 5.85 -3.46
C GLY A 95 -3.11 4.85 -3.56
N HIS A 96 -3.10 4.05 -4.63
CA HIS A 96 -4.15 3.08 -4.94
C HIS A 96 -3.51 1.75 -5.41
N VAL A 97 -3.81 0.65 -4.72
CA VAL A 97 -3.48 -0.72 -5.13
C VAL A 97 -4.76 -1.51 -5.45
N VAL A 98 -4.87 -2.06 -6.66
CA VAL A 98 -6.14 -2.63 -7.13
C VAL A 98 -6.38 -4.04 -6.60
N GLU A 99 -5.48 -5.00 -6.86
CA GLU A 99 -5.78 -6.42 -6.57
C GLU A 99 -5.48 -6.81 -5.12
N GLY A 100 -4.70 -6.01 -4.39
CA GLY A 100 -4.44 -6.24 -2.98
C GLY A 100 -2.98 -6.11 -2.57
N ILE A 101 -2.67 -6.65 -1.40
CA ILE A 101 -1.30 -6.82 -0.93
C ILE A 101 -1.00 -8.29 -0.65
N SER A 102 0.22 -8.72 -0.95
CA SER A 102 0.67 -10.07 -0.64
C SER A 102 2.05 -10.04 0.01
N SER A 103 2.17 -10.58 1.22
CA SER A 103 3.46 -10.80 1.89
C SER A 103 3.70 -12.29 2.11
N PRO A 104 4.14 -13.02 1.08
CA PRO A 104 4.27 -14.46 1.14
C PRO A 104 5.29 -14.97 2.16
N GLU A 105 6.47 -14.36 2.24
CA GLU A 105 7.60 -14.84 3.05
C GLU A 105 8.21 -13.68 3.81
N ASP A 106 8.14 -13.66 5.14
CA ASP A 106 8.72 -12.69 6.10
C ASP A 106 8.46 -11.19 5.87
N GLY A 107 7.64 -10.84 4.89
CA GLY A 107 7.32 -9.48 4.52
C GLY A 107 6.54 -8.71 5.58
N ARG A 108 6.81 -7.41 5.70
CA ARG A 108 6.20 -6.54 6.70
C ARG A 108 5.51 -5.33 6.10
N PHE A 109 4.25 -5.12 6.42
CA PHE A 109 3.48 -4.02 5.86
C PHE A 109 2.88 -3.13 6.94
N ASN A 110 2.97 -1.82 6.77
CA ASN A 110 2.26 -0.84 7.59
C ASN A 110 1.30 -0.02 6.71
N TRP A 111 0.02 -0.05 7.03
CA TRP A 111 -1.02 0.67 6.29
C TRP A 111 -1.59 1.82 7.11
N TYR A 112 -1.35 3.05 6.66
CA TYR A 112 -1.78 4.28 7.32
C TYR A 112 -2.83 5.06 6.52
N GLY A 113 -2.86 4.91 5.20
CA GLY A 113 -3.74 5.65 4.31
C GLY A 113 -3.72 5.14 2.87
N GLY A 114 -4.50 5.79 2.00
CA GLY A 114 -4.72 5.35 0.62
C GLY A 114 -5.69 4.17 0.49
N THR A 115 -5.86 3.65 -0.73
CA THR A 115 -6.86 2.62 -1.03
C THR A 115 -6.22 1.34 -1.52
N ILE A 116 -6.63 0.21 -0.94
CA ILE A 116 -6.42 -1.13 -1.46
C ILE A 116 -7.81 -1.67 -1.78
N GLU A 117 -8.11 -2.05 -3.02
CA GLU A 117 -9.46 -2.57 -3.36
C GLU A 117 -9.59 -4.08 -3.12
N GLY A 118 -8.50 -4.83 -3.29
CA GLY A 118 -8.52 -6.28 -3.21
C GLY A 118 -8.09 -6.87 -1.87
N GLU A 119 -7.62 -8.12 -1.89
CA GLU A 119 -7.40 -8.93 -0.68
C GLU A 119 -6.08 -8.60 0.03
N ILE A 120 -6.09 -8.64 1.36
CA ILE A 120 -4.89 -8.57 2.20
C ILE A 120 -4.39 -9.98 2.50
N ARG A 121 -3.27 -10.38 1.90
CA ARG A 121 -2.67 -11.71 2.09
C ARG A 121 -1.41 -11.63 2.94
N SER A 122 -1.46 -12.26 4.10
CA SER A 122 -0.36 -12.38 5.04
C SER A 122 0.10 -13.85 5.09
N GLY A 123 1.25 -14.13 4.49
CA GLY A 123 1.91 -15.44 4.46
C GLY A 123 1.67 -16.24 3.19
N TRP A 124 2.34 -17.39 3.09
CA TRP A 124 2.23 -18.31 1.96
C TRP A 124 1.35 -19.53 2.30
N TYR A 125 0.30 -19.79 1.53
CA TYR A 125 -0.70 -20.84 1.80
C TYR A 125 -0.14 -22.28 1.91
N ASN A 126 0.93 -22.58 1.17
CA ASN A 126 1.66 -23.85 1.16
C ASN A 126 2.89 -23.93 2.09
N SER A 127 3.25 -22.87 2.82
CA SER A 127 4.47 -22.85 3.63
C SER A 127 4.17 -22.46 5.08
N PRO A 128 4.01 -23.44 5.99
CA PRO A 128 3.70 -23.15 7.40
C PRO A 128 4.87 -22.49 8.14
N SER A 129 6.08 -22.51 7.57
CA SER A 129 7.28 -21.86 8.12
C SER A 129 7.47 -20.42 7.65
N CYS A 130 6.62 -19.92 6.77
CA CYS A 130 6.63 -18.50 6.39
C CYS A 130 5.81 -17.71 7.42
N PHE A 131 6.39 -16.64 7.91
CA PHE A 131 5.75 -15.67 8.77
C PHE A 131 5.59 -14.39 7.95
N SER A 132 4.64 -13.54 8.25
CA SER A 132 4.58 -12.19 7.71
C SER A 132 3.77 -11.37 8.68
N TYR A 133 3.95 -10.06 8.62
CA TYR A 133 3.43 -9.20 9.65
C TYR A 133 2.86 -7.92 9.06
N HIS A 134 1.55 -7.78 9.11
CA HIS A 134 0.87 -6.57 8.67
C HIS A 134 0.37 -5.78 9.87
N LYS A 135 0.47 -4.46 9.79
CA LYS A 135 -0.13 -3.50 10.71
C LYS A 135 -1.05 -2.58 9.97
N ILE A 136 -2.29 -2.48 10.44
CA ILE A 136 -3.30 -1.58 9.87
C ILE A 136 -3.66 -0.56 10.94
N TYR A 137 -3.33 0.70 10.68
CA TYR A 137 -3.51 1.79 11.62
C TYR A 137 -4.83 2.51 11.32
N GLY A 138 -5.75 2.53 12.28
CA GLY A 138 -7.11 2.99 12.03
C GLY A 138 -8.05 2.93 13.23
N TYR A 139 -9.36 2.96 12.99
CA TYR A 139 -10.40 2.93 14.02
C TYR A 139 -11.71 2.32 13.48
N ASP A 140 -12.64 2.00 14.40
CA ASP A 140 -13.95 1.35 14.12
C ASP A 140 -13.82 0.04 13.31
N PHE A 141 -12.77 -0.73 13.59
CA PHE A 141 -12.53 -2.01 12.92
C PHE A 141 -13.65 -3.01 13.23
N LYS A 142 -14.16 -3.63 12.17
CA LYS A 142 -15.12 -4.73 12.22
C LYS A 142 -14.63 -5.86 11.35
N ILE A 143 -14.87 -7.09 11.78
CA ILE A 143 -14.67 -8.27 10.95
C ILE A 143 -15.98 -9.01 10.82
N ASP A 144 -16.40 -9.23 9.57
CA ASP A 144 -17.68 -9.84 9.22
C ASP A 144 -18.88 -9.07 9.80
N GLY A 145 -18.74 -7.73 9.90
CA GLY A 145 -19.75 -6.83 10.46
C GLY A 145 -19.76 -6.72 11.99
N GLU A 146 -18.96 -7.52 12.70
CA GLU A 146 -18.85 -7.49 14.16
C GLU A 146 -17.64 -6.67 14.61
N ALA A 147 -17.80 -5.88 15.68
CA ALA A 147 -16.70 -5.10 16.23
C ALA A 147 -15.55 -6.02 16.67
N VAL A 148 -14.32 -5.61 16.33
CA VAL A 148 -13.12 -6.35 16.72
C VAL A 148 -12.88 -6.23 18.22
N MET A 149 -12.70 -7.38 18.88
CA MET A 149 -12.32 -7.45 20.30
C MET A 149 -10.85 -7.89 20.49
N ASP A 150 -10.26 -8.54 19.48
CA ASP A 150 -8.86 -8.96 19.46
C ASP A 150 -8.15 -8.27 18.30
N PHE A 151 -7.17 -7.45 18.65
CA PHE A 151 -6.44 -6.62 17.70
C PHE A 151 -5.31 -7.37 17.00
N ILE A 152 -5.08 -8.65 17.30
CA ILE A 152 -4.10 -9.48 16.60
C ILE A 152 -4.80 -10.66 15.93
N LEU A 153 -4.95 -10.58 14.62
CA LEU A 153 -5.48 -11.64 13.80
C LEU A 153 -4.38 -12.64 13.46
N THR A 154 -4.68 -13.92 13.66
CA THR A 154 -3.76 -15.04 13.44
C THR A 154 -4.46 -16.11 12.61
N THR A 155 -3.78 -17.22 12.34
CA THR A 155 -4.39 -18.39 11.66
C THR A 155 -5.52 -19.07 12.41
N GLN A 156 -5.82 -18.68 13.67
CA GLN A 156 -7.07 -19.07 14.34
C GLN A 156 -8.30 -18.42 13.70
N ARG A 157 -8.13 -17.27 13.04
CA ARG A 157 -9.13 -16.60 12.20
C ARG A 157 -8.51 -16.34 10.82
N PRO A 158 -8.31 -17.41 10.02
CA PRO A 158 -7.44 -17.38 8.84
C PRO A 158 -8.00 -16.57 7.68
N SER A 159 -9.27 -16.18 7.71
CA SER A 159 -9.87 -15.31 6.72
C SER A 159 -11.07 -14.58 7.31
N GLY A 160 -11.46 -13.48 6.67
CA GLY A 160 -12.67 -12.74 6.99
C GLY A 160 -12.77 -11.47 6.14
N HIS A 161 -13.79 -10.68 6.43
CA HIS A 161 -14.03 -9.42 5.75
C HIS A 161 -13.81 -8.25 6.72
N LEU A 162 -12.73 -7.50 6.53
CA LEU A 162 -12.31 -6.37 7.37
C LEU A 162 -12.91 -5.06 6.85
N THR A 163 -13.60 -4.36 7.73
CA THR A 163 -14.09 -3.00 7.47
C THR A 163 -13.65 -2.05 8.58
N GLY A 164 -13.60 -0.76 8.30
CA GLY A 164 -13.22 0.27 9.28
C GLY A 164 -12.75 1.54 8.58
N PHE A 165 -11.96 2.34 9.28
CA PHE A 165 -11.32 3.52 8.73
C PHE A 165 -9.83 3.52 9.07
N LEU A 166 -8.99 3.86 8.09
CA LEU A 166 -7.56 4.10 8.29
C LEU A 166 -7.33 5.38 9.10
N GLN A 167 -6.08 5.57 9.54
CA GLN A 167 -5.66 6.74 10.29
C GLN A 167 -5.91 8.06 9.56
N ASP A 168 -5.86 8.07 8.22
CA ASP A 168 -6.18 9.24 7.39
C ASP A 168 -7.70 9.45 7.17
N GLY A 169 -8.54 8.55 7.70
CA GLY A 169 -9.99 8.55 7.54
C GLY A 169 -10.51 7.84 6.29
N THR A 170 -9.62 7.25 5.48
CA THR A 170 -10.01 6.45 4.32
C THR A 170 -10.71 5.16 4.78
N ALA A 171 -11.84 4.82 4.15
CA ALA A 171 -12.57 3.61 4.49
C ALA A 171 -11.78 2.35 4.06
N ILE A 172 -11.86 1.30 4.87
CA ILE A 172 -11.35 -0.04 4.57
C ILE A 172 -12.56 -0.93 4.32
N ASP A 173 -12.47 -1.75 3.27
CA ASP A 173 -13.50 -2.70 2.86
C ASP A 173 -12.81 -3.83 2.07
N ASN A 174 -12.18 -4.74 2.80
CA ASN A 174 -11.24 -5.71 2.23
C ASN A 174 -11.45 -7.09 2.81
N ASP A 175 -11.42 -8.10 1.95
CA ASP A 175 -11.18 -9.46 2.40
C ASP A 175 -9.72 -9.62 2.86
N TYR A 176 -9.49 -10.49 3.83
CA TYR A 176 -8.14 -10.84 4.26
C TYR A 176 -7.97 -12.36 4.38
N ALA A 177 -6.73 -12.80 4.20
CA ALA A 177 -6.30 -14.18 4.40
C ALA A 177 -4.95 -14.24 5.11
N ILE A 178 -4.85 -15.11 6.12
CA ILE A 178 -3.67 -15.32 6.95
C ILE A 178 -3.25 -16.79 6.84
N TYR A 179 -1.99 -17.00 6.49
CA TYR A 179 -1.39 -18.31 6.31
C TYR A 179 -0.14 -18.49 7.18
N GLY A 180 0.19 -19.76 7.47
CA GLY A 180 1.39 -20.12 8.22
C GLY A 180 1.40 -19.58 9.65
N GLY A 181 2.50 -18.96 10.05
CA GLY A 181 2.63 -18.27 11.34
C GLY A 181 2.38 -16.76 11.26
N SER A 182 1.81 -16.28 10.16
CA SER A 182 1.62 -14.86 9.91
C SER A 182 0.53 -14.22 10.75
N THR A 183 0.55 -12.89 10.83
CA THR A 183 -0.41 -12.13 11.62
C THR A 183 -0.74 -10.78 10.99
N ILE A 184 -1.97 -10.33 11.23
CA ILE A 184 -2.40 -8.95 10.94
C ILE A 184 -2.74 -8.30 12.28
N GLU A 185 -2.02 -7.25 12.65
CA GLU A 185 -2.32 -6.42 13.83
C GLU A 185 -3.12 -5.19 13.42
N LEU A 186 -4.25 -4.99 14.08
CA LEU A 186 -5.11 -3.83 13.95
C LEU A 186 -4.71 -2.82 15.04
N VAL A 187 -4.08 -1.72 14.65
CA VAL A 187 -3.59 -0.72 15.58
C VAL A 187 -4.61 0.40 15.69
N GLU A 188 -5.36 0.43 16.80
CA GLU A 188 -6.34 1.47 17.05
C GLU A 188 -5.67 2.83 17.32
N VAL A 189 -5.91 3.80 16.45
CA VAL A 189 -5.41 5.18 16.58
C VAL A 189 -6.50 6.03 17.23
N VAL A 190 -6.47 6.12 18.56
CA VAL A 190 -7.34 7.04 19.29
C VAL A 190 -6.71 8.44 19.24
N PRO A 191 -7.42 9.48 18.73
CA PRO A 191 -6.92 10.84 18.78
C PRO A 191 -6.56 11.21 20.22
N GLU A 192 -5.34 11.67 20.46
CA GLU A 192 -4.92 12.01 21.81
C GLU A 192 -5.89 13.03 22.44
N PRO A 193 -6.26 12.88 23.72
CA PRO A 193 -7.18 13.79 24.39
C PRO A 193 -6.76 15.26 24.29
N ALA A 194 -5.45 15.53 24.19
CA ALA A 194 -4.90 16.87 23.99
C ALA A 194 -5.38 17.50 22.67
N THR A 195 -5.46 16.72 21.58
CA THR A 195 -5.95 17.18 20.28
C THR A 195 -7.42 17.57 20.35
N LEU A 196 -8.24 16.76 21.05
CA LEU A 196 -9.65 17.06 21.30
C LEU A 196 -9.80 18.32 22.17
N LEU A 197 -8.94 18.49 23.16
CA LEU A 197 -8.95 19.64 24.07
C LEU A 197 -8.52 20.93 23.35
N LEU A 198 -7.52 20.86 22.47
CA LEU A 198 -7.09 21.98 21.62
C LEU A 198 -8.20 22.39 20.63
N LEU A 199 -8.89 21.42 20.01
CA LEU A 199 -10.06 21.69 19.17
C LEU A 199 -11.19 22.35 19.98
N GLY A 200 -11.46 21.81 21.18
CA GLY A 200 -12.49 22.32 22.08
C GLY A 200 -12.22 23.74 22.56
N LEU A 201 -10.96 24.12 22.80
CA LEU A 201 -10.57 25.46 23.22
C LEU A 201 -10.43 26.45 22.05
N GLY A 202 -10.07 25.99 20.85
CA GLY A 202 -9.88 26.85 19.67
C GLY A 202 -11.19 27.38 19.07
N VAL A 203 -12.26 26.58 19.07
CA VAL A 203 -13.58 26.95 18.52
C VAL A 203 -14.21 28.20 19.19
N PRO A 204 -14.24 28.34 20.53
CA PRO A 204 -14.77 29.53 21.17
C PRO A 204 -13.91 30.79 20.93
N MET A 205 -12.58 30.67 20.79
CA MET A 205 -11.73 31.83 20.47
C MET A 205 -12.00 32.40 19.07
N LEU A 206 -12.26 31.53 18.08
CA LEU A 206 -12.58 31.96 16.71
C LEU A 206 -13.99 32.58 16.60
N SER A 207 -14.96 32.10 17.39
CA SER A 207 -16.32 32.68 17.40
C SER A 207 -16.41 34.04 18.10
N GLY A 208 -15.54 34.33 19.07
CA GLY A 208 -15.47 35.62 19.75
C GLY A 208 -15.01 36.80 18.88
N PHE A 209 -14.21 36.55 17.84
CA PHE A 209 -13.65 37.61 16.97
C PHE A 209 -14.62 38.12 15.90
N ARG A 210 -15.73 37.43 15.63
CA ARG A 210 -16.65 37.80 14.53
C ARG A 210 -17.70 38.85 14.90
N ARG A 211 -17.75 39.31 16.15
CA ARG A 211 -18.78 40.26 16.66
C ARG A 211 -18.39 41.74 16.65
N ARG A 212 -17.28 42.12 16.02
CA ARG A 212 -16.87 43.52 15.84
C ARG A 212 -16.77 43.89 14.36
N ARG A 213 -17.92 44.00 13.68
CA ARG A 213 -18.12 44.84 12.50
C ARG A 213 -19.53 45.39 12.51
#